data_AF-A0A2H0MH92-F1
#
_entry.id   AF-A0A2H0MH92-F1
#
_cell.length_a   1.000
_cell.length_b   1.000
_cell.length_c   1.000
_cell.angle_alpha   90.00
_cell.angle_beta   90.00
_cell.angle_gamma   90.00
#
_symmetry.space_group_name_H-M   'P 1'
#
loop_
_entity.id
_entity.type
_entity.pdbx_description
1 polymer ?
#
loop_
_entity_poly.entity_id
_entity_poly.type
_entity_poly.pdbx_seq_one_letter_code
_entity_poly.pdbx_strand_id
1 'polypeptide(L)'
;EARRIVRLFTLEGSLAAVGAIFLGALLGIPLFLWFQSIGLDVSHLSEATMPVREKIFLEFRPVEIVSVLTFVVALMVFVAWLPVR
;
A
#
# COMPACT_ATOMS: atom_id res chain seq x y z
N GLU A 1 14.51 -27.45 20.00
CA GLU A 1 13.73 -26.28 20.44
C GLU A 1 13.75 -25.12 19.44
N ALA A 2 14.91 -24.72 18.89
CA ALA A 2 15.04 -23.62 17.92
C ALA A 2 14.07 -23.68 16.72
N ARG A 3 13.86 -24.85 16.10
CA ARG A 3 12.93 -25.00 14.95
C ARG A 3 11.46 -24.70 15.30
N ARG A 4 11.06 -24.88 16.56
CA ARG A 4 9.69 -24.57 17.03
C ARG A 4 9.50 -23.06 17.20
N ILE A 5 10.53 -22.38 17.72
CA ILE A 5 10.58 -20.92 17.85
C ILE A 5 10.52 -20.27 16.47
N VAL A 6 11.31 -20.79 15.53
CA VAL A 6 11.32 -20.30 14.14
C VAL A 6 9.93 -20.37 13.51
N ARG A 7 9.26 -21.52 13.63
CA ARG A 7 7.91 -21.70 13.08
C ARG A 7 6.88 -20.77 13.72
N LEU A 8 6.99 -20.53 15.02
CA LEU A 8 6.08 -19.66 15.76
C LEU A 8 6.20 -18.20 15.31
N PHE A 9 7.43 -17.67 15.25
CA PHE A 9 7.68 -16.30 14.79
C PHE A 9 7.31 -16.10 13.32
N THR A 10 7.56 -17.10 12.47
CA THR A 10 7.15 -17.01 11.05
C THR A 10 5.62 -17.02 10.91
N LEU A 11 4.92 -17.80 11.74
CA LEU A 11 3.45 -17.81 11.80
C LEU A 11 2.90 -16.46 12.26
N GLU A 12 3.46 -15.87 13.31
CA GLU A 12 3.07 -14.56 13.81
C GLU A 12 3.29 -13.47 12.74
N GLY A 13 4.45 -13.46 12.09
CA GLY A 13 4.74 -12.54 10.99
C GLY A 13 3.79 -12.70 9.80
N SER A 14 3.41 -13.94 9.47
CA SER A 14 2.44 -14.18 8.40
C SER A 14 1.02 -13.71 8.78
N LEU A 15 0.62 -13.85 10.05
CA LEU A 15 -0.67 -13.38 10.54
C LEU A 15 -0.72 -11.85 10.55
N ALA A 16 0.37 -11.20 10.96
CA ALA A 16 0.53 -9.75 10.90
C ALA A 16 0.46 -9.22 9.46
N ALA A 17 1.10 -9.91 8.51
CA ALA A 17 1.03 -9.55 7.09
C ALA A 17 -0.41 -9.63 6.54
N VAL A 18 -1.17 -10.68 6.90
CA VAL A 18 -2.60 -10.78 6.53
C VAL A 18 -3.42 -9.65 7.14
N GLY A 19 -3.16 -9.31 8.41
CA GLY A 19 -3.81 -8.16 9.07
C GLY A 19 -3.50 -6.83 8.37
N ALA A 20 -2.26 -6.63 7.94
CA ALA A 20 -1.84 -5.45 7.20
C ALA A 20 -2.52 -5.33 5.83
N ILE A 21 -2.68 -6.44 5.11
CA ILE A 21 -3.47 -6.47 3.85
C ILE A 21 -4.90 -6.03 4.11
N PHE A 22 -5.53 -6.57 5.15
CA PHE A 22 -6.92 -6.27 5.47
C PHE A 22 -7.11 -4.80 5.84
N LEU A 23 -6.27 -4.27 6.74
CA LEU A 23 -6.30 -2.85 7.11
C LEU A 23 -5.98 -1.94 5.92
N GLY A 24 -4.99 -2.32 5.10
CA GLY A 24 -4.61 -1.60 3.89
C GLY A 24 -5.76 -1.53 2.88
N ALA A 25 -6.51 -2.62 2.70
CA ALA A 25 -7.70 -2.62 1.85
C ALA A 25 -8.85 -1.80 2.46
N LEU A 26 -9.11 -1.98 3.75
CA LEU A 26 -10.21 -1.32 4.46
C LEU A 26 -10.05 0.20 4.48
N LEU A 27 -8.83 0.71 4.65
CA LEU A 27 -8.54 2.14 4.66
C LEU A 27 -8.19 2.67 3.27
N GLY A 28 -7.45 1.89 2.48
CA GLY A 28 -6.97 2.29 1.16
C GLY A 28 -8.08 2.39 0.12
N ILE A 29 -9.00 1.41 0.04
CA ILE A 29 -10.06 1.42 -0.98
C ILE A 29 -10.97 2.66 -0.84
N PRO A 30 -11.53 2.98 0.34
CA PRO A 30 -12.33 4.19 0.50
C PRO A 30 -11.55 5.47 0.19
N LEU A 31 -10.29 5.53 0.61
CA LEU A 31 -9.42 6.68 0.35
C LEU A 31 -9.16 6.85 -1.15
N PHE A 32 -8.88 5.78 -1.89
CA PHE A 32 -8.64 5.82 -3.33
C PHE A 32 -9.90 6.25 -4.09
N LEU A 33 -11.06 5.72 -3.73
CA LEU A 33 -12.34 6.12 -4.33
C LEU A 33 -12.63 7.61 -4.09
N TRP A 34 -12.41 8.08 -2.87
CA TRP A 34 -12.56 9.49 -2.53
C TRP A 34 -11.60 10.38 -3.32
N PHE A 35 -10.31 10.02 -3.39
CA PHE A 35 -9.30 10.76 -4.14
C PHE A 35 -9.60 10.83 -5.65
N GLN A 36 -10.09 9.73 -6.23
CA GLN A 36 -10.50 9.71 -7.64
C GLN A 36 -11.71 10.61 -7.91
N SER A 37 -12.61 10.78 -6.93
CA SER A 37 -13.79 11.64 -7.09
C SER A 37 -13.49 13.14 -7.01
N ILE A 38 -12.53 13.55 -6.17
CA ILE A 38 -12.22 14.97 -5.97
C ILE A 38 -11.15 15.43 -6.97
N GLY A 39 -10.12 14.60 -7.19
CA GLY A 39 -8.93 15.00 -7.93
C GLY A 39 -8.09 16.04 -7.17
N LEU A 40 -6.91 16.35 -7.71
CA LEU A 40 -6.07 17.45 -7.24
C LEU A 40 -6.41 18.71 -8.05
N ASP A 41 -6.83 19.76 -7.37
CA ASP A 41 -7.10 21.06 -7.98
C ASP A 41 -5.78 21.79 -8.25
N VAL A 42 -5.52 22.11 -9.51
CA VAL A 42 -4.34 22.85 -9.99
C VAL A 42 -4.75 24.05 -10.84
N SER A 43 -5.98 24.53 -10.68
CA SER A 43 -6.53 25.71 -11.36
C SER A 43 -5.60 26.94 -11.28
N HIS A 44 -4.91 27.13 -10.16
CA HIS A 44 -3.92 28.20 -9.97
C HIS A 44 -2.75 28.20 -10.97
N LEU A 45 -2.41 27.05 -11.56
CA LEU A 45 -1.36 26.94 -12.58
C LEU A 45 -1.89 27.24 -13.99
N SER A 46 -3.19 27.03 -14.22
CA SER A 46 -3.87 27.41 -15.47
C SER A 46 -3.98 28.93 -15.60
N GLU A 47 -4.22 29.63 -14.49
CA GLU A 47 -4.23 31.09 -14.43
C GLU A 47 -2.87 31.72 -14.81
N ALA A 48 -1.76 30.97 -14.68
CA ALA A 48 -0.42 31.39 -15.03
C ALA A 48 -0.04 31.16 -16.52
N THR A 49 -1.03 31.03 -17.42
CA THR A 49 -0.84 30.87 -18.90
C THR A 49 -0.25 29.51 -19.32
N MET A 50 -0.15 28.53 -18.41
CA MET A 50 0.18 27.15 -18.79
C MET A 50 -1.10 26.40 -19.22
N PRO A 51 -1.17 25.82 -20.43
CA PRO A 51 -2.33 25.07 -20.89
C PRO A 51 -2.37 23.69 -20.22
N VAL A 52 -2.79 23.67 -18.94
CA VAL A 52 -2.88 22.46 -18.11
C VAL A 52 -4.31 22.32 -17.61
N ARG A 53 -4.79 21.08 -17.49
CA ARG A 53 -6.12 20.76 -16.98
C ARG A 53 -6.29 21.31 -15.56
N GLU A 54 -7.44 21.92 -15.26
CA GLU A 54 -7.75 22.48 -13.94
C GLU A 54 -7.73 21.44 -12.82
N LYS A 55 -7.96 20.16 -13.14
CA LYS A 55 -7.90 19.04 -12.20
C LYS A 55 -7.04 17.90 -12.73
N ILE A 56 -6.15 17.41 -11.86
CA ILE A 56 -5.33 16.22 -12.08
C ILE A 56 -5.96 15.08 -11.29
N PHE A 57 -6.37 14.01 -11.98
CA PHE A 57 -6.89 12.81 -11.33
C PHE A 57 -5.75 11.79 -11.19
N LEU A 58 -5.64 11.17 -10.01
CA LEU A 58 -4.74 10.05 -9.83
C LEU A 58 -5.38 8.79 -10.40
N GLU A 59 -4.72 8.21 -11.40
CA GLU A 59 -5.10 6.91 -11.94
C GLU A 59 -4.36 5.82 -11.17
N PHE A 60 -5.06 5.18 -10.22
CA PHE A 60 -4.53 4.04 -9.50
C PHE A 60 -4.74 2.77 -10.32
N ARG A 61 -3.65 2.16 -10.81
CA ARG A 61 -3.75 0.91 -11.56
C ARG A 61 -3.79 -0.28 -10.58
N PRO A 62 -4.71 -1.25 -10.75
CA PRO A 62 -4.77 -2.41 -9.86
C PRO A 62 -3.45 -3.17 -9.73
N VAL A 63 -2.66 -3.21 -10.81
CA VAL A 63 -1.33 -3.83 -10.85
C VAL A 63 -0.35 -3.13 -9.90
N GLU A 64 -0.39 -1.80 -9.79
CA GLU A 64 0.49 -1.04 -8.90
C GLU A 64 0.14 -1.33 -7.43
N ILE A 65 -1.15 -1.38 -7.12
CA ILE A 65 -1.62 -1.69 -5.77
C ILE A 65 -1.15 -3.09 -5.37
N VAL A 66 -1.39 -4.10 -6.21
CA VAL A 66 -1.01 -5.49 -5.93
C VAL A 66 0.51 -5.65 -5.81
N SER A 67 1.29 -4.96 -6.63
CA SER A 67 2.76 -5.04 -6.58
C SER A 67 3.33 -4.42 -5.30
N VAL A 68 2.84 -3.25 -4.88
CA VAL A 68 3.22 -2.65 -3.59
C VAL A 68 2.81 -3.54 -2.42
N LEU A 69 1.60 -4.10 -2.45
CA LEU A 69 1.11 -4.99 -1.41
C LEU A 69 2.00 -6.24 -1.27
N THR A 70 2.32 -6.86 -2.40
CA THR A 70 3.19 -8.04 -2.46
C THR A 70 4.58 -7.73 -1.92
N PHE A 71 5.13 -6.56 -2.26
CA PHE A 71 6.43 -6.11 -1.76
C PHE A 71 6.42 -5.94 -0.24
N VAL A 72 5.41 -5.27 0.32
CA VAL A 72 5.27 -5.08 1.77
C VAL A 72 5.16 -6.43 2.51
N VAL A 73 4.34 -7.35 1.99
CA VAL A 73 4.18 -8.69 2.57
C VAL A 73 5.49 -9.47 2.54
N ALA A 74 6.19 -9.47 1.41
CA ALA A 74 7.48 -10.13 1.27
C ALA A 74 8.50 -9.55 2.27
N LEU A 75 8.50 -8.22 2.45
CA LEU A 75 9.38 -7.52 3.37
C LEU A 75 9.05 -7.85 4.84
N MET A 76 7.77 -7.92 5.21
CA MET A 76 7.37 -8.37 6.55
C MET A 76 7.81 -9.80 6.84
N VAL A 77 7.58 -10.73 5.90
CA VAL A 77 8.00 -12.13 6.05
C VAL A 77 9.53 -12.22 6.16
N PHE A 78 10.26 -11.44 5.36
CA PHE A 78 11.72 -11.38 5.42
C PHE A 78 12.22 -10.86 6.78
N VAL A 79 11.65 -9.75 7.27
CA VAL A 79 12.02 -9.17 8.58
C VAL A 79 11.65 -10.09 9.74
N ALA A 80 10.52 -10.79 9.68
CA ALA A 80 10.14 -11.76 10.71
C ALA A 80 11.06 -13.00 10.74
N TRP A 81 11.65 -13.35 9.60
CA TRP A 81 12.54 -14.50 9.45
C TRP A 81 14.02 -14.19 9.73
N LEU A 82 14.49 -12.97 9.45
CA LEU A 82 15.88 -12.56 9.63
C LEU A 82 16.42 -12.75 11.07
N PRO A 83 15.75 -12.29 12.15
CA PRO A 83 16.28 -12.39 13.52
C PRO A 83 16.20 -13.82 14.10
N VAL A 84 15.52 -14.71 13.38
CA VAL A 84 15.22 -16.07 13.80
C VAL A 84 16.26 -17.08 13.27
N ARG A 85 17.08 -16.67 12.29
CA ARG A 85 18.25 -17.40 11.80
C ARG A 85 19.53 -16.94 12.49
#